data_AF-A0A2V4RSP0-F1
#
_entry.id   AF-A0A2V4RSP0-F1
#
_cell.length_a   1.000
_cell.length_b   1.000
_cell.length_c   1.000
_cell.angle_alpha   90.00
_cell.angle_beta   90.00
_cell.angle_gamma   90.00
#
_symmetry.space_group_name_H-M   'P 1'
#
loop_
_entity.id
_entity.type
_entity.pdbx_description
1 polymer ?
#
loop_
_entity_poly.entity_id
_entity_poly.type
_entity_poly.pdbx_seq_one_letter_code
_entity_poly.pdbx_strand_id
1 'polypeptide(L)'
;MADISQNGLALRIRRLLPTGWFPAAPATGEAEQAPVLNALLQGYGGMFAWIWAMLAGTDTQTRLATMTGAFLDMFAADFFGTLLTRNPGESDDALRARIREALFPSLGTRPDVVNTIADEVGAPGRVIEPRNATDCKGIASMASPAIGGGYGYGVAALRYGSRAAPFQLFAQLPTGDTNPPATQTLDRIANVMPAGSIAWVQDVETLG
;
A
#
# COMPACT_ATOMS: atom_id res chain seq x y z
N MET A 1 2.16 31.31 -7.71
CA MET A 1 3.28 30.82 -6.88
C MET A 1 4.38 31.87 -6.94
N ALA A 2 5.09 32.15 -5.84
CA ALA A 2 6.06 33.24 -5.82
C ALA A 2 7.34 32.85 -6.60
N ASP A 3 7.90 33.71 -7.45
CA ASP A 3 9.10 33.41 -8.26
C ASP A 3 10.35 33.18 -7.38
N ILE A 4 10.78 31.92 -7.27
CA ILE A 4 11.90 31.42 -6.47
C ILE A 4 13.19 31.27 -7.28
N SER A 5 13.20 31.71 -8.55
CA SER A 5 14.43 31.77 -9.33
C SER A 5 15.43 32.73 -8.69
N GLN A 6 16.70 32.60 -9.09
CA GLN A 6 17.76 33.53 -8.74
C GLN A 6 17.31 34.99 -8.95
N ASN A 7 16.74 35.28 -10.12
CA ASN A 7 16.28 36.63 -10.46
C ASN A 7 15.08 37.07 -9.61
N GLY A 8 14.09 36.18 -9.42
CA GLY A 8 12.93 36.45 -8.59
C GLY A 8 13.30 36.81 -7.15
N LEU A 9 14.25 36.07 -6.57
CA LEU A 9 14.75 36.32 -5.22
C LEU A 9 15.61 37.59 -5.16
N ALA A 10 16.46 37.85 -6.14
CA ALA A 10 17.23 39.10 -6.24
C ALA A 10 16.31 40.32 -6.27
N LEU A 11 15.22 40.27 -7.04
CA LEU A 11 14.22 41.35 -7.10
C LEU A 11 13.46 41.52 -5.78
N ARG A 12 13.17 40.43 -5.06
CA ARG A 12 12.58 40.51 -3.72
C ARG A 12 13.51 41.19 -2.73
N ILE A 13 14.79 40.84 -2.74
CA ILE A 13 15.79 41.50 -1.88
C ILE A 13 15.91 42.98 -2.25
N ARG A 14 15.92 43.32 -3.55
CA ARG A 14 15.96 44.72 -4.02
C ARG A 14 14.79 45.54 -3.48
N ARG A 15 13.60 44.96 -3.39
CA ARG A 15 12.40 45.63 -2.83
C ARG A 15 12.48 45.91 -1.33
N LEU A 16 13.39 45.23 -0.60
CA LEU A 16 13.63 45.48 0.83
C LEU A 16 14.65 46.60 1.07
N LEU A 17 15.35 47.07 0.02
CA LEU A 17 16.30 48.17 0.15
C LEU A 17 15.55 49.50 0.38
N PRO A 18 16.14 50.46 1.12
CA PRO A 18 15.52 51.75 1.35
C PRO A 18 15.19 52.49 0.05
N THR A 19 13.99 53.06 0.00
CA THR A 19 13.51 53.83 -1.15
C THR A 19 14.43 55.04 -1.40
N GLY A 20 14.89 55.21 -2.64
CA GLY A 20 15.71 56.35 -3.05
C GLY A 20 17.23 56.18 -2.88
N TRP A 21 17.71 55.11 -2.24
CA TRP A 21 19.15 54.85 -2.12
C TRP A 21 19.76 54.29 -3.40
N PHE A 22 18.97 53.53 -4.16
CA PHE A 22 19.39 52.89 -5.40
C PHE A 22 18.32 53.06 -6.47
N PRO A 23 18.70 53.06 -7.77
CA PRO A 23 17.76 53.02 -8.87
C PRO A 23 16.77 51.85 -8.75
N ALA A 24 15.53 52.06 -9.18
CA ALA A 24 14.54 51.00 -9.27
C ALA A 24 15.01 49.87 -10.19
N ALA A 25 14.46 48.67 -10.02
CA ALA A 25 14.70 47.58 -10.95
C ALA A 25 14.21 47.98 -12.37
N PRO A 26 14.95 47.66 -13.44
CA PRO A 26 14.53 47.98 -14.79
C PRO A 26 13.20 47.31 -15.13
N ALA A 27 12.32 48.03 -15.83
CA ALA A 27 11.14 47.41 -16.44
C ALA A 27 11.54 46.50 -17.61
N THR A 28 10.60 45.71 -18.12
CA THR A 28 10.85 44.81 -19.24
C THR A 28 11.35 45.59 -20.46
N GLY A 29 12.59 45.31 -20.89
CA GLY A 29 13.23 45.98 -22.04
C GLY A 29 14.07 47.21 -21.66
N GLU A 30 14.14 47.59 -20.38
CA GLU A 30 14.98 48.70 -19.92
C GLU A 30 16.39 48.22 -19.52
N ALA A 31 17.37 49.12 -19.68
CA ALA A 31 18.75 48.87 -19.24
C ALA A 31 18.88 49.00 -17.72
N GLU A 32 19.64 48.08 -17.10
CA GLU A 32 19.98 48.13 -15.68
C GLU A 32 20.83 49.37 -15.36
N GLN A 33 20.34 50.21 -14.45
CA GLN A 33 20.98 51.47 -14.05
C GLN A 33 21.94 51.31 -12.86
N ALA A 34 21.90 50.17 -12.17
CA ALA A 34 22.80 49.86 -11.04
C ALA A 34 23.44 48.46 -11.22
N PRO A 35 24.36 48.29 -12.20
CA PRO A 35 24.87 46.97 -12.60
C PRO A 35 25.62 46.25 -11.47
N VAL A 36 26.40 46.96 -10.65
CA VAL A 36 27.14 46.37 -9.52
C VAL A 36 26.19 45.90 -8.42
N LEU A 37 25.18 46.71 -8.08
CA LEU A 37 24.13 46.31 -7.13
C LEU A 37 23.39 45.07 -7.64
N ASN A 38 22.99 45.07 -8.91
CA ASN A 38 22.31 43.94 -9.50
C ASN A 38 23.18 42.67 -9.43
N ALA A 39 24.46 42.75 -9.79
CA ALA A 39 25.38 41.60 -9.68
C ALA A 39 25.45 41.03 -8.24
N LEU A 40 25.55 41.90 -7.23
CA LEU A 40 25.56 41.48 -5.83
C LEU A 40 24.24 40.80 -5.43
N LEU A 41 23.10 41.38 -5.80
CA LEU A 41 21.77 40.85 -5.50
C LEU A 41 21.51 39.53 -6.22
N GLN A 42 22.01 39.36 -7.44
CA GLN A 42 21.96 38.09 -8.18
C GLN A 42 22.77 37.01 -7.46
N GLY A 43 23.94 37.34 -6.90
CA GLY A 43 24.72 36.41 -6.07
C GLY A 43 23.94 35.91 -4.85
N TYR A 44 23.31 36.81 -4.09
CA TYR A 44 22.45 36.43 -2.97
C TYR A 44 21.21 35.66 -3.42
N GLY A 45 20.56 36.10 -4.50
CA GLY A 45 19.42 35.42 -5.09
C GLY A 45 19.74 33.98 -5.48
N GLY A 46 20.94 33.73 -6.01
CA GLY A 46 21.42 32.41 -6.37
C GLY A 46 21.60 31.50 -5.16
N MET A 47 22.22 32.01 -4.09
CA MET A 47 22.36 31.26 -2.84
C MET A 47 21.00 30.91 -2.23
N PHE A 48 20.06 31.86 -2.18
CA PHE A 48 18.72 31.58 -1.68
C PHE A 48 17.94 30.61 -2.57
N ALA A 49 18.08 30.67 -3.89
CA ALA A 49 17.47 29.71 -4.81
C ALA A 49 17.99 28.29 -4.55
N TRP A 50 19.30 28.15 -4.31
CA TRP A 50 19.92 26.87 -3.96
C TRP A 50 19.43 26.34 -2.61
N ILE A 51 19.40 27.17 -1.56
CA ILE A 51 18.85 26.79 -0.25
C ILE A 51 17.38 26.36 -0.38
N TRP A 52 16.59 27.11 -1.14
CA TRP A 52 15.19 26.77 -1.38
C TRP A 52 15.04 25.43 -2.12
N ALA A 53 15.87 25.17 -3.12
CA ALA A 53 15.88 23.88 -3.81
C ALA A 53 16.21 22.72 -2.85
N MET A 54 17.13 22.94 -1.91
CA MET A 54 17.47 21.94 -0.89
C MET A 54 16.30 21.68 0.06
N LEU A 55 15.62 22.73 0.53
CA LEU A 55 14.41 22.62 1.37
C LEU A 55 13.27 21.90 0.64
N ALA A 56 13.02 22.25 -0.63
CA ALA A 56 12.03 21.57 -1.45
C ALA A 56 12.39 20.09 -1.65
N GLY A 57 13.67 19.80 -1.87
CA GLY A 57 14.19 18.43 -1.90
C GLY A 57 13.89 17.68 -0.60
N THR A 58 14.20 18.27 0.57
CA THR A 58 13.89 17.66 1.86
C THR A 58 12.40 17.43 2.05
N ASP A 59 11.54 18.39 1.70
CA ASP A 59 10.08 18.26 1.79
C ASP A 59 9.57 17.04 1.03
N THR A 60 10.06 16.80 -0.20
CA THR A 60 9.70 15.61 -0.98
C THR A 60 10.09 14.30 -0.29
N GLN A 61 11.14 14.31 0.53
CA GLN A 61 11.57 13.14 1.30
C GLN A 61 10.80 12.95 2.61
N THR A 62 9.89 13.85 3.00
CA THR A 62 9.12 13.71 4.27
C THR A 62 7.83 12.91 4.13
N ARG A 63 7.41 12.59 2.90
CA ARG A 63 6.16 11.88 2.62
C ARG A 63 6.45 10.61 1.84
N LEU A 64 5.90 9.49 2.31
CA LEU A 64 6.01 8.19 1.62
C LEU A 64 5.63 8.29 0.14
N ALA A 65 4.64 9.12 -0.21
CA ALA A 65 4.18 9.30 -1.58
C ALA A 65 5.25 9.85 -2.55
N THR A 66 6.22 10.60 -2.06
CA THR A 66 7.21 11.33 -2.88
C THR A 66 8.66 10.98 -2.56
N MET A 67 8.90 10.28 -1.45
CA MET A 67 10.22 9.84 -1.01
C MET A 67 10.84 8.85 -2.00
N THR A 68 12.16 8.93 -2.21
CA THR A 68 12.90 8.21 -3.25
C THR A 68 14.26 7.73 -2.76
N GLY A 69 14.82 6.71 -3.42
CA GLY A 69 16.16 6.19 -3.13
C GLY A 69 16.37 5.80 -1.67
N ALA A 70 17.53 6.18 -1.11
CA ALA A 70 17.95 5.76 0.22
C ALA A 70 16.99 6.18 1.35
N PHE A 71 16.27 7.30 1.22
CA PHE A 71 15.28 7.70 2.23
C PHE A 71 14.11 6.72 2.27
N LEU A 72 13.67 6.22 1.10
CA LEU A 72 12.61 5.22 1.02
C LEU A 72 13.05 3.89 1.63
N ASP A 73 14.33 3.54 1.47
CA ASP A 73 14.92 2.35 2.07
C ASP A 73 15.02 2.49 3.60
N MET A 74 15.42 3.66 4.09
CA MET A 74 15.41 3.97 5.53
C MET A 74 13.99 3.91 6.11
N PHE A 75 12.99 4.46 5.41
CA PHE A 75 11.60 4.36 5.83
C PHE A 75 11.16 2.89 5.96
N ALA A 76 11.50 2.05 4.98
CA ALA A 76 11.20 0.62 5.06
C ALA A 76 11.88 -0.04 6.28
N ALA A 77 13.14 0.28 6.52
CA ALA A 77 13.89 -0.23 7.66
C ALA A 77 13.33 0.24 9.02
N ASP A 78 12.86 1.49 9.12
CA ASP A 78 12.30 2.03 10.37
C ASP A 78 11.00 1.32 10.77
N PHE A 79 10.15 0.95 9.80
CA PHE A 79 8.87 0.30 10.08
C PHE A 79 8.96 -1.23 10.13
N PHE A 80 9.79 -1.84 9.28
CA PHE A 80 9.80 -3.28 9.07
C PHE A 80 11.14 -3.94 9.45
N GLY A 81 12.17 -3.16 9.79
CA GLY A 81 13.51 -3.68 10.02
C GLY A 81 14.03 -4.43 8.80
N THR A 82 14.33 -5.72 8.98
CA THR A 82 14.80 -6.60 7.90
C THR A 82 13.67 -7.37 7.20
N LEU A 83 12.42 -7.21 7.62
CA LEU A 83 11.27 -7.94 7.08
C LEU A 83 10.84 -7.43 5.70
N LEU A 84 11.07 -6.15 5.42
CA LEU A 84 10.77 -5.53 4.13
C LEU A 84 11.98 -4.73 3.65
N THR A 85 12.81 -5.37 2.83
CA THR A 85 13.97 -4.75 2.19
C THR A 85 13.76 -4.61 0.69
N ARG A 86 14.50 -3.66 0.09
CA ARG A 86 14.49 -3.45 -1.36
C ARG A 86 15.08 -4.65 -2.08
N ASN A 87 14.36 -5.17 -3.06
CA ASN A 87 14.86 -6.23 -3.93
C ASN A 87 15.93 -5.68 -4.90
N PRO A 88 16.91 -6.48 -5.32
CA PRO A 88 17.87 -6.06 -6.33
C PRO A 88 17.17 -5.58 -7.61
N GLY A 89 17.45 -4.34 -8.02
CA GLY A 89 16.86 -3.72 -9.22
C GLY A 89 15.41 -3.22 -9.06
N GLU A 90 14.85 -3.24 -7.85
CA GLU A 90 13.49 -2.76 -7.59
C GLU A 90 13.40 -1.23 -7.67
N SER A 91 12.41 -0.72 -8.42
CA SER A 91 12.14 0.71 -8.53
C SER A 91 11.51 1.27 -7.24
N ASP A 92 11.62 2.58 -7.04
CA ASP A 92 11.00 3.25 -5.89
C ASP A 92 9.48 3.05 -5.85
N ASP A 93 8.82 3.02 -7.01
CA ASP A 93 7.37 2.82 -7.10
C ASP A 93 6.96 1.41 -6.66
N ALA A 94 7.72 0.38 -7.06
CA ALA A 94 7.48 -1.00 -6.67
C ALA A 94 7.70 -1.21 -5.16
N LEU A 95 8.81 -0.68 -4.63
CA LEU A 95 9.08 -0.74 -3.19
C LEU A 95 7.99 -0.01 -2.39
N ARG A 96 7.59 1.19 -2.84
CA ARG A 96 6.53 1.98 -2.19
C ARG A 96 5.18 1.24 -2.18
N ALA A 97 4.85 0.52 -3.25
CA ALA A 97 3.63 -0.29 -3.30
C ALA A 97 3.64 -1.38 -2.21
N ARG A 98 4.72 -2.15 -2.11
CA ARG A 98 4.90 -3.17 -1.06
C ARG A 98 4.87 -2.57 0.35
N ILE A 99 5.52 -1.43 0.55
CA ILE A 99 5.48 -0.70 1.83
C ILE A 99 4.04 -0.35 2.21
N ARG A 100 3.22 0.13 1.26
CA ARG A 100 1.80 0.47 1.52
C ARG A 100 0.98 -0.76 1.87
N GLU A 101 1.17 -1.86 1.14
CA GLU A 101 0.50 -3.14 1.41
C GLU A 101 0.88 -3.67 2.81
N ALA A 102 2.14 -3.55 3.20
CA ALA A 102 2.63 -4.01 4.49
C ALA A 102 2.26 -3.08 5.68
N LEU A 103 2.07 -1.78 5.45
CA LEU A 103 1.64 -0.81 6.46
C LEU A 103 0.16 -0.96 6.82
N PHE A 104 -0.66 -1.28 5.83
CA PHE A 104 -2.10 -1.46 5.98
C PHE A 104 -2.51 -2.82 5.45
N PRO A 105 -2.00 -3.91 6.05
CA PRO A 105 -2.35 -5.22 5.58
C PRO A 105 -3.84 -5.41 5.88
N SER A 106 -4.62 -5.76 4.86
CA SER A 106 -5.94 -6.32 5.08
C SER A 106 -5.68 -7.70 5.69
N LEU A 107 -5.86 -7.81 7.00
CA LEU A 107 -5.72 -9.06 7.74
C LEU A 107 -7.07 -9.39 8.36
N GLY A 108 -7.37 -10.68 8.34
CA GLY A 108 -8.52 -11.25 9.02
C GLY A 108 -9.84 -11.14 8.26
N THR A 109 -9.81 -10.86 6.96
CA THR A 109 -10.98 -10.93 6.08
C THR A 109 -10.91 -12.16 5.18
N ARG A 110 -12.07 -12.58 4.65
CA ARG A 110 -12.14 -13.66 3.67
C ARG A 110 -11.28 -13.42 2.42
N PRO A 111 -11.33 -12.24 1.77
CA PRO A 111 -10.46 -11.94 0.64
C PRO A 111 -8.97 -12.18 0.95
N ASP A 112 -8.51 -11.87 2.16
CA ASP A 112 -7.09 -12.05 2.52
C ASP A 112 -6.69 -13.53 2.49
N VAL A 113 -7.54 -14.40 3.04
CA VAL A 113 -7.33 -15.85 2.99
C VAL A 113 -7.41 -16.37 1.56
N VAL A 114 -8.39 -15.92 0.75
CA VAL A 114 -8.55 -16.35 -0.65
C VAL A 114 -7.36 -15.92 -1.51
N ASN A 115 -6.90 -14.67 -1.36
CA ASN A 115 -5.77 -14.13 -2.09
C ASN A 115 -4.47 -14.82 -1.68
N THR A 116 -4.26 -15.06 -0.38
CA THR A 116 -3.10 -15.82 0.11
C THR A 116 -3.06 -17.22 -0.49
N ILE A 117 -4.21 -17.90 -0.59
CA ILE A 117 -4.27 -19.19 -1.26
C ILE A 117 -3.88 -19.04 -2.74
N ALA A 118 -4.46 -18.06 -3.45
CA ALA A 118 -4.18 -17.84 -4.86
C ALA A 118 -2.71 -17.53 -5.15
N ASP A 119 -2.07 -16.74 -4.29
CA ASP A 119 -0.65 -16.38 -4.40
C ASP A 119 0.25 -17.61 -4.19
N GLU A 120 -0.15 -18.52 -3.30
CA GLU A 120 0.62 -19.74 -3.02
C GLU A 120 0.45 -20.84 -4.06
N VAL A 121 -0.79 -21.10 -4.48
CA VAL A 121 -1.13 -22.29 -5.30
C VAL A 121 -1.51 -21.93 -6.74
N GLY A 122 -1.48 -20.64 -7.10
CA GLY A 122 -1.77 -20.14 -8.44
C GLY A 122 -3.27 -20.04 -8.80
N ALA A 123 -4.16 -20.42 -7.88
CA ALA A 123 -5.62 -20.36 -8.07
C ALA A 123 -6.35 -20.09 -6.76
N PRO A 124 -7.49 -19.37 -6.78
CA PRO A 124 -8.24 -19.09 -5.56
C PRO A 124 -8.83 -20.36 -4.95
N GLY A 125 -8.64 -20.55 -3.65
CA GLY A 125 -9.31 -21.59 -2.89
C GLY A 125 -10.73 -21.21 -2.50
N ARG A 126 -11.48 -22.18 -1.97
CA ARG A 126 -12.81 -21.96 -1.43
C ARG A 126 -12.75 -21.83 0.09
N VAL A 127 -13.12 -20.66 0.61
CA VAL A 127 -13.26 -20.39 2.05
C VAL A 127 -14.72 -20.54 2.46
N ILE A 128 -14.96 -21.25 3.56
CA ILE A 128 -16.27 -21.55 4.13
C ILE A 128 -16.31 -21.02 5.56
N GLU A 129 -17.18 -20.07 5.82
CA GLU A 129 -17.45 -19.51 7.14
C GLU A 129 -18.76 -20.10 7.71
N PRO A 130 -18.71 -20.84 8.84
CA PRO A 130 -19.88 -21.48 9.45
C PRO A 130 -21.01 -20.54 9.90
N ARG A 131 -20.73 -19.24 10.00
CA ARG A 131 -21.72 -18.21 10.33
C ARG A 131 -22.26 -17.46 9.10
N ASN A 132 -21.77 -17.78 7.91
CA ASN A 132 -22.16 -17.14 6.67
C ASN A 132 -23.23 -17.98 5.98
N ALA A 133 -24.45 -17.43 5.83
CA ALA A 133 -25.57 -18.12 5.21
C ALA A 133 -25.38 -18.40 3.71
N THR A 134 -24.48 -17.66 3.04
CA THR A 134 -24.14 -17.89 1.64
C THR A 134 -23.29 -19.16 1.49
N ASP A 135 -22.36 -19.39 2.42
CA ASP A 135 -21.51 -20.59 2.44
C ASP A 135 -22.21 -21.82 3.04
N CYS A 136 -22.88 -21.58 4.16
CA CYS A 136 -23.57 -22.59 4.95
C CYS A 136 -25.05 -22.40 4.76
N LYS A 137 -25.56 -23.13 3.79
CA LYS A 137 -26.96 -23.10 3.39
C LYS A 137 -27.86 -23.76 4.46
N GLY A 138 -29.16 -23.49 4.39
CA GLY A 138 -30.16 -24.14 5.25
C GLY A 138 -30.42 -25.60 4.85
N ILE A 139 -30.97 -26.38 5.78
CA ILE A 139 -31.47 -27.72 5.45
C ILE A 139 -32.82 -27.62 4.74
N ALA A 140 -32.93 -28.21 3.55
CA ALA A 140 -34.19 -28.25 2.80
C ALA A 140 -35.23 -29.16 3.48
N SER A 141 -36.51 -28.90 3.21
CA SER A 141 -37.63 -29.77 3.64
C SER A 141 -38.53 -30.10 2.46
N MET A 142 -39.47 -31.06 2.61
CA MET A 142 -40.45 -31.33 1.55
C MET A 142 -41.34 -30.12 1.23
N ALA A 143 -41.62 -29.27 2.23
CA ALA A 143 -42.41 -28.06 2.05
C ALA A 143 -41.62 -26.92 1.39
N SER A 144 -40.29 -26.92 1.52
CA SER A 144 -39.39 -25.89 0.98
C SER A 144 -38.15 -26.53 0.34
N PRO A 145 -38.29 -27.17 -0.84
CA PRO A 145 -37.22 -27.94 -1.49
C PRO A 145 -36.02 -27.09 -1.92
N ALA A 146 -36.23 -25.78 -2.13
CA ALA A 146 -35.21 -24.85 -2.61
C ALA A 146 -34.46 -24.10 -1.49
N ILE A 147 -34.89 -24.22 -0.22
CA ILE A 147 -34.17 -23.60 0.90
C ILE A 147 -32.79 -24.24 0.97
N GLY A 148 -31.76 -23.42 0.81
CA GLY A 148 -30.38 -23.85 0.99
C GLY A 148 -29.74 -24.59 -0.18
N GLY A 149 -30.24 -24.46 -1.41
CA GLY A 149 -29.50 -24.94 -2.59
C GLY A 149 -29.54 -26.44 -2.86
N GLY A 150 -30.39 -27.21 -2.17
CA GLY A 150 -30.66 -28.63 -2.45
C GLY A 150 -30.92 -29.47 -1.20
N TYR A 151 -31.26 -30.76 -1.39
CA TYR A 151 -31.54 -31.69 -0.28
C TYR A 151 -30.26 -32.26 0.35
N GLY A 152 -29.93 -31.79 1.55
CA GLY A 152 -29.46 -32.64 2.64
C GLY A 152 -27.99 -33.10 2.64
N TYR A 153 -27.69 -33.98 3.59
CA TYR A 153 -26.35 -34.54 3.83
C TYR A 153 -25.82 -35.27 2.59
N GLY A 154 -24.50 -35.19 2.35
CA GLY A 154 -23.84 -35.87 1.22
C GLY A 154 -23.85 -35.11 -0.11
N VAL A 155 -24.45 -33.91 -0.18
CA VAL A 155 -24.38 -33.07 -1.39
C VAL A 155 -23.04 -32.32 -1.46
N ALA A 156 -22.30 -32.53 -2.54
CA ALA A 156 -20.95 -31.97 -2.74
C ALA A 156 -20.86 -30.44 -2.60
N ALA A 157 -21.93 -29.72 -2.96
CA ALA A 157 -21.99 -28.25 -2.87
C ALA A 157 -22.43 -27.71 -1.50
N LEU A 158 -23.01 -28.55 -0.62
CA LEU A 158 -23.57 -28.11 0.66
C LEU A 158 -22.56 -28.20 1.79
N ARG A 159 -22.60 -27.21 2.67
CA ARG A 159 -21.81 -27.15 3.91
C ARG A 159 -22.72 -26.75 5.05
N TYR A 160 -22.43 -27.27 6.23
CA TYR A 160 -23.16 -26.98 7.45
C TYR A 160 -22.31 -26.14 8.37
N GLY A 161 -22.95 -25.15 8.99
CA GLY A 161 -22.32 -24.27 9.94
C GLY A 161 -23.15 -24.13 11.20
N SER A 162 -22.51 -23.69 12.28
CA SER A 162 -23.18 -23.43 13.55
C SER A 162 -22.76 -22.08 14.09
N ARG A 163 -23.73 -21.33 14.63
CA ARG A 163 -23.44 -20.10 15.38
C ARG A 163 -22.76 -20.41 16.72
N ALA A 164 -22.85 -21.64 17.23
CA ALA A 164 -22.25 -22.06 18.49
C ALA A 164 -20.73 -22.28 18.41
N ALA A 165 -20.16 -22.34 17.21
CA ALA A 165 -18.72 -22.48 16.99
C ALA A 165 -18.18 -21.20 16.32
N PRO A 166 -17.89 -20.13 17.11
CA PRO A 166 -17.31 -18.89 16.61
C PRO A 166 -15.86 -19.08 16.13
N PHE A 167 -15.37 -18.09 15.37
CA PHE A 167 -13.94 -17.93 15.04
C PHE A 167 -13.31 -19.15 14.34
N GLN A 168 -14.08 -19.85 13.51
CA GLN A 168 -13.54 -20.93 12.68
C GLN A 168 -13.90 -20.72 11.22
N LEU A 169 -13.02 -21.18 10.33
CA LEU A 169 -13.28 -21.31 8.90
C LEU A 169 -12.76 -22.65 8.39
N PHE A 170 -13.31 -23.08 7.25
CA PHE A 170 -12.78 -24.21 6.50
C PHE A 170 -12.29 -23.71 5.14
N ALA A 171 -11.03 -24.01 4.81
CA ALA A 171 -10.44 -23.67 3.53
C ALA A 171 -10.23 -24.94 2.69
N GLN A 172 -10.59 -24.83 1.43
CA GLN A 172 -10.46 -25.89 0.43
C GLN A 172 -9.50 -25.38 -0.63
N LEU A 173 -8.30 -25.95 -0.69
CA LEU A 173 -7.30 -25.62 -1.69
C LEU A 173 -7.68 -26.28 -3.03
N PRO A 174 -7.45 -25.59 -4.16
CA PRO A 174 -7.84 -26.09 -5.49
C PRO A 174 -6.87 -27.15 -6.03
N THR A 175 -5.72 -27.34 -5.39
CA THR A 175 -4.74 -28.40 -5.70
C THR A 175 -5.12 -29.67 -4.93
N GLY A 176 -5.19 -30.81 -5.62
CA GLY A 176 -5.59 -32.09 -5.04
C GLY A 176 -4.43 -33.01 -4.67
N ASP A 177 -3.20 -32.51 -4.71
CA ASP A 177 -2.02 -33.36 -4.83
C ASP A 177 -1.28 -33.60 -3.49
N THR A 178 -1.63 -32.91 -2.40
CA THR A 178 -0.94 -33.05 -1.09
C THR A 178 -1.89 -33.07 0.11
N ASN A 179 -2.08 -34.24 0.73
CA ASN A 179 -2.74 -34.36 2.03
C ASN A 179 -1.74 -34.87 3.10
N PRO A 180 -1.38 -34.07 4.11
CA PRO A 180 -1.86 -32.71 4.41
C PRO A 180 -1.28 -31.65 3.45
N PRO A 181 -1.94 -30.47 3.34
CA PRO A 181 -1.39 -29.32 2.62
C PRO A 181 0.02 -28.93 3.08
N ALA A 182 0.80 -28.32 2.19
CA ALA A 182 2.15 -27.89 2.50
C ALA A 182 2.19 -26.94 3.72
N THR A 183 3.13 -27.18 4.65
CA THR A 183 3.29 -26.38 5.87
C THR A 183 3.44 -24.89 5.56
N GLN A 184 4.18 -24.54 4.50
CA GLN A 184 4.34 -23.15 4.07
C GLN A 184 3.01 -22.46 3.75
N THR A 185 2.08 -23.16 3.08
CA THR A 185 0.75 -22.64 2.77
C THR A 185 -0.06 -22.42 4.04
N LEU A 186 0.02 -23.36 4.99
CA LEU A 186 -0.64 -23.24 6.30
C LEU A 186 -0.10 -22.05 7.10
N ASP A 187 1.23 -21.86 7.13
CA ASP A 187 1.87 -20.74 7.83
C ASP A 187 1.45 -19.39 7.24
N ARG A 188 1.37 -19.28 5.90
CA ARG A 188 0.93 -18.05 5.25
C ARG A 188 -0.55 -17.76 5.48
N ILE A 189 -1.42 -18.76 5.44
CA ILE A 189 -2.83 -18.59 5.83
C ILE A 189 -2.93 -18.14 7.29
N ALA A 190 -2.15 -18.72 8.20
CA ALA A 190 -2.13 -18.32 9.60
C ALA A 190 -1.69 -16.87 9.80
N ASN A 191 -0.74 -16.38 9.01
CA ASN A 191 -0.26 -14.99 9.08
C ASN A 191 -1.32 -13.95 8.69
N VAL A 192 -2.32 -14.32 7.89
CA VAL A 192 -3.43 -13.44 7.50
C VAL A 192 -4.71 -13.63 8.31
N MET A 193 -4.73 -14.62 9.19
CA MET A 193 -5.88 -14.94 10.04
C MET A 193 -5.96 -14.00 11.25
N PRO A 194 -7.17 -13.65 11.71
CA PRO A 194 -7.32 -12.89 12.93
C PRO A 194 -6.93 -13.75 14.14
N ALA A 195 -6.28 -13.15 15.14
CA ALA A 195 -5.89 -13.85 16.35
C ALA A 195 -7.10 -14.52 17.03
N GLY A 196 -6.91 -15.75 17.53
CA GLY A 196 -7.97 -16.52 18.19
C GLY A 196 -8.95 -17.21 17.23
N SER A 197 -8.68 -17.19 15.92
CA SER A 197 -9.42 -17.99 14.95
C SER A 197 -8.68 -19.27 14.54
N ILE A 198 -9.44 -20.25 14.05
CA ILE A 198 -8.93 -21.55 13.61
C ILE A 198 -9.34 -21.78 12.15
N ALA A 199 -8.38 -22.12 11.30
CA ALA A 199 -8.62 -22.54 9.93
C ALA A 199 -8.37 -24.04 9.80
N TRP A 200 -9.37 -24.76 9.31
CA TRP A 200 -9.24 -26.15 8.91
C TRP A 200 -9.02 -26.19 7.40
N VAL A 201 -7.80 -26.53 6.97
CA VAL A 201 -7.41 -26.50 5.57
C VAL A 201 -7.32 -27.92 5.03
N GLN A 202 -7.90 -28.15 3.86
CA GLN A 202 -7.77 -29.42 3.13
C GLN A 202 -7.48 -29.14 1.65
N ASP A 203 -6.71 -30.03 1.03
CA ASP A 203 -6.66 -30.16 -0.42
C ASP A 203 -7.94 -30.85 -0.90
N VAL A 204 -8.55 -30.34 -1.96
CA VAL A 204 -9.71 -30.98 -2.56
C VAL A 204 -9.19 -31.99 -3.59
N GLU A 205 -9.34 -33.29 -3.30
CA GLU A 205 -9.38 -34.31 -4.35
C GLU A 205 -10.44 -33.85 -5.36
N THR A 206 -10.01 -33.55 -6.59
CA THR A 206 -10.84 -33.17 -7.73
C THR A 206 -12.27 -33.68 -7.58
N LEU A 207 -13.21 -32.77 -7.32
CA LEU A 207 -14.64 -33.08 -7.38
C LEU A 207 -15.00 -33.25 -8.86
N GLY A 208 -14.79 -34.47 -9.38
CA GLY A 208 -15.36 -34.92 -10.64
C GLY A 208 -16.89 -34.92 -10.60
#